data_AF-A0A1C5Z2V3-F1
#
_entry.id   AF-A0A1C5Z2V3-F1
#
_cell.length_a   1.000
_cell.length_b   1.000
_cell.length_c   1.000
_cell.angle_alpha   90.00
_cell.angle_beta   90.00
_cell.angle_gamma   90.00
#
_symmetry.space_group_name_H-M   'P 1'
#
loop_
_entity.id
_entity.type
_entity.pdbx_description
1 polymer ?
#
loop_
_entity_poly.entity_id
_entity_poly.type
_entity_poly.pdbx_seq_one_letter_code
_entity_poly.pdbx_strand_id
1 'polypeptide(L)'
;MNKNTTDITLSAYFNDIVIGYYEDEDLVKQFGRQLGFDVDMDTFMAVSFQYPSDMNVKPEDREKLTDAANAIIALSDINRKIGGKQIITCDSGDCVILVMKDKSAMRELIPQIKEKALEQVEKINSDRKIRVGIGTIESGIKGIKHTYSNAQDAVKAGEIFKKDRVILEYMGMEIYSSINQMVVNFGDRLTRTVLKQLGETEKRVLAKYYKCKEDIAETARQLGMSEDDVKTSLNMVRINTGLDVNDTEDNFKLHFIMIAKKVLENDERIKKNR
;
A
#
# COMPACT_ATOMS: atom_id res chain seq x y z
N MET A 1 8.06 -28.16 -38.80
CA MET A 1 8.43 -26.74 -38.61
C MET A 1 7.43 -26.13 -37.64
N ASN A 2 7.80 -26.01 -36.37
CA ASN A 2 6.95 -25.42 -35.33
C ASN A 2 6.95 -23.90 -35.49
N LYS A 3 5.77 -23.32 -35.69
CA LYS A 3 5.57 -21.88 -35.76
C LYS A 3 5.57 -21.29 -34.34
N ASN A 4 6.47 -20.33 -34.11
CA ASN A 4 6.43 -19.25 -33.13
C ASN A 4 6.23 -19.61 -31.64
N THR A 5 7.31 -19.94 -30.95
CA THR A 5 7.47 -19.55 -29.54
C THR A 5 7.64 -18.03 -29.52
N THR A 6 6.55 -17.30 -29.27
CA THR A 6 6.63 -15.89 -28.89
C THR A 6 7.50 -15.83 -27.63
N ASP A 7 8.62 -15.10 -27.64
CA ASP A 7 9.47 -14.92 -26.46
C ASP A 7 8.64 -14.27 -25.35
N ILE A 8 8.07 -15.09 -24.45
CA ILE A 8 7.30 -14.62 -23.31
C ILE A 8 8.27 -13.86 -22.42
N THR A 9 8.06 -12.56 -22.27
CA THR A 9 8.86 -11.75 -21.33
C THR A 9 8.42 -12.05 -19.89
N LEU A 10 9.34 -11.90 -18.93
CA LEU A 10 9.00 -12.07 -17.51
C LEU A 10 7.88 -11.13 -17.05
N SER A 11 7.82 -9.92 -17.61
CA SER A 11 6.73 -8.97 -17.34
C SER A 11 5.37 -9.50 -17.77
N ALA A 12 5.27 -10.10 -18.97
CA ALA A 12 4.03 -10.69 -19.45
C ALA A 12 3.62 -11.89 -18.58
N TYR A 13 4.59 -12.76 -18.28
CA TYR A 13 4.38 -13.92 -17.41
C TYR A 13 3.79 -13.54 -16.05
N PHE A 14 4.42 -12.59 -15.34
CA PHE A 14 3.88 -12.16 -14.06
C PHE A 14 2.57 -11.38 -14.20
N ASN A 15 2.44 -10.54 -15.23
CA ASN A 15 1.20 -9.80 -15.48
C ASN A 15 0.00 -10.75 -15.61
N ASP A 16 0.13 -11.82 -16.40
CA ASP A 16 -0.92 -12.81 -16.60
C ASP A 16 -1.31 -13.49 -15.27
N ILE A 17 -0.33 -13.85 -14.43
CA ILE A 17 -0.60 -14.42 -13.11
C ILE A 17 -1.34 -13.44 -12.19
N VAL A 18 -0.89 -12.19 -12.11
CA VAL A 18 -1.47 -11.23 -11.15
C VAL A 18 -2.90 -10.82 -11.53
N ILE A 19 -3.21 -10.73 -12.84
CA ILE A 19 -4.57 -10.48 -13.31
C ILE A 19 -5.43 -11.74 -13.35
N GLY A 20 -4.84 -12.92 -13.15
CA GLY A 20 -5.54 -14.22 -13.20
C GLY A 20 -5.87 -14.67 -14.63
N TYR A 21 -5.10 -14.25 -15.62
CA TYR A 21 -5.22 -14.64 -17.01
C TYR A 21 -4.39 -15.89 -17.30
N TYR A 22 -4.78 -17.01 -16.70
CA TYR A 22 -4.23 -18.33 -16.98
C TYR A 22 -5.28 -19.40 -16.65
N GLU A 23 -5.32 -20.47 -17.43
CA GLU A 23 -6.29 -21.58 -17.24
C GLU A 23 -5.61 -22.86 -16.72
N ASP A 24 -4.31 -23.01 -16.99
CA ASP A 24 -3.53 -24.23 -16.69
C ASP A 24 -2.31 -23.87 -15.81
N GLU A 25 -2.34 -24.32 -14.55
CA GLU A 25 -1.24 -24.11 -13.61
C GLU A 25 0.03 -24.88 -13.99
N ASP A 26 -0.08 -26.04 -14.64
CA ASP A 26 1.09 -26.82 -15.07
C ASP A 26 1.82 -26.10 -16.21
N LEU A 27 1.08 -25.46 -17.11
CA LEU A 27 1.66 -24.61 -18.15
C LEU A 27 2.36 -23.38 -17.56
N VAL A 28 1.77 -22.74 -16.55
CA VAL A 28 2.39 -21.62 -15.82
C VAL A 28 3.72 -22.04 -15.18
N LYS A 29 3.78 -23.25 -14.60
CA LYS A 29 5.02 -23.79 -14.02
C LYS A 29 6.05 -24.11 -15.10
N GLN A 30 5.62 -24.67 -16.23
CA GLN A 30 6.51 -24.93 -17.37
C GLN A 30 7.14 -23.65 -17.91
N PHE A 31 6.37 -22.57 -18.06
CA PHE A 31 6.89 -21.27 -18.49
C PHE A 31 7.85 -20.66 -17.46
N GLY A 32 7.57 -20.78 -16.17
CA GLY A 32 8.52 -20.36 -15.13
C GLY A 32 9.88 -21.05 -15.29
N ARG A 33 9.88 -22.37 -15.53
CA ARG A 33 11.12 -23.15 -15.79
C ARG A 33 11.84 -22.72 -17.05
N GLN A 34 11.11 -22.40 -18.13
CA GLN A 34 11.70 -21.85 -19.35
C GLN A 34 12.35 -20.48 -19.12
N LEU A 35 11.79 -19.67 -18.22
CA LEU A 35 12.35 -18.39 -17.77
C LEU A 35 13.48 -18.54 -16.74
N GLY A 36 13.79 -19.76 -16.27
CA GLY A 36 14.95 -20.04 -15.42
C GLY A 36 14.68 -20.09 -13.92
N PHE A 37 13.43 -20.23 -13.49
CA PHE A 37 13.05 -20.42 -12.08
C PHE A 37 11.97 -21.50 -11.91
N ASP A 38 11.85 -22.06 -10.71
CA ASP A 38 10.78 -23.02 -10.41
C ASP A 38 9.74 -22.37 -9.51
N VAL A 39 8.49 -22.27 -9.99
CA VAL A 39 7.40 -21.56 -9.32
C VAL A 39 7.05 -22.16 -7.96
N ASP A 40 7.19 -23.47 -7.80
CA ASP A 40 6.82 -24.16 -6.57
C ASP A 40 7.95 -24.12 -5.53
N MET A 41 9.21 -24.01 -5.98
CA MET A 41 10.40 -24.05 -5.11
C MET A 41 10.98 -22.67 -4.81
N ASP A 42 11.07 -21.81 -5.82
CA ASP A 42 11.63 -20.47 -5.69
C ASP A 42 10.63 -19.54 -4.98
N THR A 43 11.14 -18.40 -4.54
CA THR A 43 10.43 -17.42 -3.71
C THR A 43 10.31 -16.09 -4.44
N PHE A 44 9.17 -15.43 -4.27
CA PHE A 44 8.77 -14.22 -4.94
C PHE A 44 8.52 -13.09 -3.94
N MET A 45 8.94 -11.88 -4.29
CA MET A 45 8.61 -10.66 -3.53
C MET A 45 8.50 -9.47 -4.48
N ALA A 46 7.36 -8.79 -4.43
CA ALA A 46 7.09 -7.61 -5.23
C ALA A 46 7.62 -6.34 -4.55
N VAL A 47 8.16 -5.43 -5.37
CA VAL A 47 8.53 -4.08 -5.00
C VAL A 47 7.85 -3.11 -5.96
N SER A 48 7.01 -2.24 -5.43
CA SER A 48 6.13 -1.35 -6.20
C SER A 48 6.46 0.11 -5.93
N PHE A 49 6.86 0.84 -6.96
CA PHE A 49 7.10 2.28 -6.90
C PHE A 49 5.86 2.99 -7.42
N GLN A 50 5.27 3.89 -6.62
CA GLN A 50 4.05 4.59 -7.03
C GLN A 50 4.08 6.05 -6.68
N TYR A 51 3.62 6.87 -7.62
CA TYR A 51 3.17 8.22 -7.36
C TYR A 51 1.87 8.18 -6.51
N PRO A 52 1.51 9.31 -5.86
CA PRO A 52 0.25 9.39 -5.13
C PRO A 52 -0.95 8.99 -5.97
N SER A 53 -1.92 8.32 -5.35
CA SER A 53 -3.04 7.66 -6.05
C SER A 53 -3.97 8.62 -6.82
N ASP A 54 -3.90 9.92 -6.51
CA ASP A 54 -4.67 10.99 -7.14
C ASP A 54 -3.84 11.81 -8.16
N MET A 55 -2.65 11.33 -8.54
CA MET A 55 -1.83 11.92 -9.59
C MET A 55 -2.12 11.26 -10.94
N ASN A 56 -2.30 12.06 -11.99
CA ASN A 56 -2.23 11.56 -13.35
C ASN A 56 -0.75 11.44 -13.77
N VAL A 57 -0.24 10.22 -13.88
CA VAL A 57 1.19 9.95 -14.15
C VAL A 57 1.47 10.08 -15.64
N LYS A 58 2.31 11.04 -16.00
CA LYS A 58 2.73 11.27 -17.39
C LYS A 58 3.74 10.19 -17.84
N PRO A 59 3.89 9.92 -19.14
CA PRO A 59 4.89 8.97 -19.65
C PRO A 59 6.32 9.25 -19.17
N GLU A 60 6.75 10.52 -19.18
CA GLU A 60 8.07 10.96 -18.70
C GLU A 60 8.30 10.66 -17.22
N ASP A 61 7.26 10.78 -16.38
CA ASP A 61 7.35 10.46 -14.95
C ASP A 61 7.39 8.96 -14.70
N ARG A 62 6.76 8.17 -15.59
CA ARG A 62 6.80 6.70 -15.54
C ARG A 62 8.17 6.16 -15.92
N GLU A 63 8.85 6.76 -16.90
CA GLU A 63 10.21 6.38 -17.29
C GLU A 63 11.19 6.47 -16.09
N LYS A 64 11.06 7.49 -15.24
CA LYS A 64 11.85 7.62 -14.02
C LYS A 64 11.64 6.46 -13.02
N LEU A 65 10.43 5.90 -12.96
CA LEU A 65 10.16 4.72 -12.12
C LEU A 65 10.74 3.45 -12.73
N THR A 66 10.79 3.36 -14.05
CA THR A 66 11.39 2.23 -14.76
C THR A 66 12.88 2.07 -14.40
N ASP A 67 13.64 3.17 -14.32
CA ASP A 67 15.03 3.16 -13.87
C ASP A 67 15.17 2.66 -12.41
N ALA A 68 14.31 3.14 -11.53
CA ALA A 68 14.28 2.70 -10.14
C ALA A 68 13.98 1.19 -10.03
N ALA A 69 13.02 0.69 -10.80
CA ALA A 69 12.67 -0.73 -10.84
C ALA A 69 13.82 -1.58 -11.41
N ASN A 70 14.51 -1.12 -12.46
CA ASN A 70 15.69 -1.79 -13.02
C ASN A 70 16.84 -1.91 -12.00
N ALA A 71 17.04 -0.89 -11.17
CA ALA A 71 18.03 -0.95 -10.09
C ALA A 71 17.70 -2.03 -9.04
N ILE A 72 16.40 -2.29 -8.79
CA ILE A 72 15.95 -3.37 -7.91
C ILE A 72 16.10 -4.74 -8.57
N ILE A 73 15.77 -4.87 -9.85
CA ILE A 73 15.98 -6.09 -10.66
C ILE A 73 17.44 -6.56 -10.55
N ALA A 74 18.40 -5.62 -10.62
CA ALA A 74 19.81 -5.92 -10.54
C ALA A 74 20.25 -6.59 -9.22
N LEU A 75 19.47 -6.48 -8.14
CA LEU A 75 19.78 -7.07 -6.84
C LEU A 75 19.55 -8.59 -6.77
N SER A 76 18.64 -9.14 -7.60
CA SER A 76 18.44 -10.59 -7.68
C SER A 76 19.28 -11.19 -8.80
N ASP A 77 20.08 -12.21 -8.46
CA ASP A 77 20.87 -12.95 -9.43
C ASP A 77 20.02 -13.78 -10.41
N ILE A 78 18.80 -14.19 -10.01
CA ILE A 78 17.87 -14.87 -10.93
C ILE A 78 17.33 -13.86 -11.92
N ASN A 79 16.77 -12.75 -11.44
CA ASN A 79 16.23 -11.70 -12.30
C ASN A 79 17.28 -11.15 -13.27
N ARG A 80 18.52 -10.93 -12.82
CA ARG A 80 19.61 -10.40 -13.67
C ARG A 80 19.95 -11.32 -14.86
N LYS A 81 19.73 -12.63 -14.73
CA LYS A 81 19.96 -13.61 -15.82
C LYS A 81 18.82 -13.65 -16.82
N ILE A 82 17.64 -13.16 -16.46
CA ILE A 82 16.46 -13.14 -17.33
C ILE A 82 16.53 -11.90 -18.21
N GLY A 83 16.63 -12.10 -19.52
CA GLY A 83 16.57 -11.01 -20.50
C GLY A 83 15.17 -10.43 -20.67
N GLY A 84 15.08 -9.30 -21.37
CA GLY A 84 13.80 -8.69 -21.73
C GLY A 84 13.11 -7.92 -20.59
N LYS A 85 11.86 -7.51 -20.83
CA LYS A 85 11.07 -6.68 -19.92
C LYS A 85 10.62 -7.48 -18.70
N GLN A 86 10.87 -6.96 -17.49
CA GLN A 86 10.48 -7.60 -16.22
C GLN A 86 9.54 -6.73 -15.35
N ILE A 87 9.25 -5.51 -15.80
CA ILE A 87 8.46 -4.52 -15.07
C ILE A 87 6.99 -4.63 -15.46
N ILE A 88 6.12 -4.73 -14.45
CA ILE A 88 4.67 -4.67 -14.55
C ILE A 88 4.25 -3.21 -14.30
N THR A 89 3.61 -2.59 -15.28
CA THR A 89 3.07 -1.24 -15.11
C THR A 89 1.74 -1.30 -14.36
N CYS A 90 1.62 -0.50 -13.31
CA CYS A 90 0.45 -0.33 -12.48
C CYS A 90 -0.22 1.03 -12.76
N ASP A 91 -1.43 1.26 -12.25
CA ASP A 91 -2.19 2.51 -12.44
C ASP A 91 -1.33 3.76 -12.18
N SER A 92 -0.69 3.84 -11.01
CA SER A 92 0.08 5.01 -10.54
C SER A 92 1.60 4.77 -10.50
N GLY A 93 2.11 3.69 -11.12
CA GLY A 93 3.55 3.44 -11.11
C GLY A 93 3.99 2.12 -11.72
N ASP A 94 5.14 1.61 -11.27
CA ASP A 94 5.78 0.41 -11.80
C ASP A 94 6.09 -0.58 -10.68
N CYS A 95 5.96 -1.87 -10.98
CA CYS A 95 6.17 -2.96 -10.04
C CYS A 95 7.11 -4.01 -10.64
N VAL A 96 8.03 -4.50 -9.82
CA VAL A 96 8.92 -5.62 -10.13
C VAL A 96 8.64 -6.74 -9.15
N ILE A 97 8.70 -7.99 -9.62
CA ILE A 97 8.71 -9.17 -8.76
C ILE A 97 10.11 -9.79 -8.80
N LEU A 98 10.77 -9.77 -7.65
CA LEU A 98 12.06 -10.43 -7.46
C LEU A 98 11.86 -11.91 -7.21
N VAL A 99 12.73 -12.72 -7.80
CA VAL A 99 12.79 -14.17 -7.67
C VAL A 99 14.08 -14.53 -6.94
N MET A 100 13.98 -15.35 -5.89
CA MET A 100 15.13 -15.87 -5.13
C MET A 100 14.94 -17.36 -4.88
N LYS A 101 16.02 -18.08 -4.55
CA LYS A 101 15.97 -19.53 -4.32
C LYS A 101 15.15 -19.95 -3.12
N ASP A 102 15.14 -19.13 -2.08
CA ASP A 102 14.39 -19.42 -0.87
C ASP A 102 14.09 -18.15 -0.08
N LYS A 103 13.29 -18.33 0.98
CA LYS A 103 12.88 -17.26 1.88
C LYS A 103 14.03 -16.67 2.70
N SER A 104 15.12 -17.42 2.96
CA SER A 104 16.27 -16.90 3.71
C SER A 104 17.04 -15.91 2.85
N ALA A 105 17.37 -16.30 1.62
CA ALA A 105 18.06 -15.46 0.66
C ALA A 105 17.27 -14.17 0.35
N MET A 106 15.93 -14.26 0.22
CA MET A 106 15.09 -13.08 0.06
C MET A 106 15.14 -12.15 1.28
N ARG A 107 15.12 -12.68 2.50
CA ARG A 107 15.18 -11.87 3.74
C ARG A 107 16.51 -11.12 3.87
N GLU A 108 17.62 -11.76 3.52
CA GLU A 108 18.94 -11.13 3.53
C GLU A 108 19.05 -10.00 2.49
N LEU A 109 18.28 -10.06 1.41
CA LEU A 109 18.25 -9.04 0.37
C LEU A 109 17.40 -7.80 0.75
N ILE A 110 16.42 -7.95 1.64
CA ILE A 110 15.48 -6.87 2.02
C ILE A 110 16.19 -5.56 2.43
N PRO A 111 17.22 -5.55 3.30
CA PRO A 111 17.90 -4.31 3.66
C PRO A 111 18.47 -3.56 2.44
N GLN A 112 19.09 -4.29 1.51
CA GLN A 112 19.64 -3.72 0.27
C GLN A 112 18.54 -3.19 -0.64
N ILE A 113 17.40 -3.90 -0.73
CA ILE A 113 16.23 -3.42 -1.49
C ILE A 113 15.72 -2.10 -0.93
N LYS A 114 15.60 -1.98 0.40
CA LYS A 114 15.11 -0.74 1.04
C LYS A 114 16.05 0.43 0.79
N GLU A 115 17.35 0.22 1.00
CA GLU A 115 18.38 1.22 0.75
C GLU A 115 18.38 1.64 -0.71
N LYS A 116 18.41 0.67 -1.63
CA LYS A 116 18.44 0.95 -3.07
C LYS A 116 17.18 1.65 -3.54
N ALA A 117 16.01 1.21 -3.09
CA ALA A 117 14.74 1.84 -3.47
C ALA A 117 14.65 3.28 -2.97
N LEU A 118 15.12 3.55 -1.74
CA LEU A 118 15.18 4.92 -1.21
C LEU A 118 16.14 5.79 -2.04
N GLU A 119 17.35 5.30 -2.31
CA GLU A 119 18.35 5.99 -3.14
C GLU A 119 17.79 6.35 -4.53
N GLN A 120 17.04 5.43 -5.15
CA GLN A 120 16.44 5.68 -6.47
C GLN A 120 15.31 6.70 -6.40
N VAL A 121 14.43 6.62 -5.39
CA VAL A 121 13.35 7.59 -5.22
C VAL A 121 13.89 9.00 -4.97
N GLU A 122 14.97 9.14 -4.20
CA GLU A 122 15.60 10.44 -3.91
C GLU A 122 16.21 11.12 -5.15
N LYS A 123 16.58 10.34 -6.18
CA LYS A 123 17.07 10.87 -7.47
C LYS A 123 15.96 11.40 -8.36
N ILE A 124 14.71 10.98 -8.11
CA ILE A 124 13.57 11.39 -8.93
C ILE A 124 13.11 12.76 -8.45
N ASN A 125 13.41 13.80 -9.24
CA ASN A 125 12.85 15.11 -9.00
C ASN A 125 11.33 15.08 -9.26
N SER A 126 10.55 15.06 -8.19
CA SER A 126 9.09 15.07 -8.21
C SER A 126 8.54 15.97 -7.11
N ASP A 127 7.59 16.81 -7.47
CA ASP A 127 6.84 17.65 -6.51
C ASP A 127 5.96 16.82 -5.58
N ARG A 128 5.77 15.52 -5.88
CA ARG A 128 4.89 14.62 -5.15
C ARG A 128 5.66 13.41 -4.63
N LYS A 129 5.39 13.05 -3.37
CA LYS A 129 6.07 11.94 -2.69
C LYS A 129 5.75 10.60 -3.35
N ILE A 130 6.74 10.04 -4.05
CA ILE A 130 6.75 8.64 -4.51
C ILE A 130 6.91 7.74 -3.28
N ARG A 131 6.20 6.61 -3.28
CA ARG A 131 6.25 5.60 -2.23
C ARG A 131 6.66 4.25 -2.81
N VAL A 132 7.29 3.44 -1.96
CA VAL A 132 7.75 2.10 -2.31
C VAL A 132 7.04 1.09 -1.42
N GLY A 133 6.19 0.27 -2.01
CA GLY A 133 5.55 -0.88 -1.36
C GLY A 133 6.41 -2.13 -1.50
N ILE A 134 6.62 -2.85 -0.40
CA ILE A 134 7.30 -4.15 -0.40
C ILE A 134 6.30 -5.20 0.05
N GLY A 135 6.05 -6.19 -0.82
CA GLY A 135 5.11 -7.28 -0.57
C GLY A 135 5.64 -8.33 0.41
N THR A 136 4.88 -9.40 0.59
CA THR A 136 5.27 -10.55 1.41
C THR A 136 6.21 -11.49 0.66
N ILE A 137 6.94 -12.33 1.40
CA ILE A 137 7.82 -13.35 0.82
C ILE A 137 7.01 -14.64 0.60
N GLU A 138 6.70 -14.94 -0.66
CA GLU A 138 5.75 -15.99 -1.03
C GLU A 138 6.33 -17.00 -2.03
N SER A 139 5.68 -18.16 -2.19
CA SER A 139 6.00 -19.18 -3.20
C SER A 139 4.73 -19.62 -3.92
N GLY A 140 4.87 -20.24 -5.09
CA GLY A 140 3.75 -20.70 -5.90
C GLY A 140 3.01 -19.58 -6.65
N ILE A 141 2.11 -19.98 -7.55
CA ILE A 141 1.34 -19.06 -8.42
C ILE A 141 0.51 -18.08 -7.59
N LYS A 142 -0.19 -18.58 -6.56
CA LYS A 142 -0.95 -17.72 -5.63
C LYS A 142 -0.03 -16.75 -4.88
N GLY A 143 1.17 -17.19 -4.54
CA GLY A 143 2.18 -16.37 -3.88
C GLY A 143 2.61 -15.16 -4.71
N ILE A 144 2.84 -15.35 -6.02
CA ILE A 144 3.14 -14.27 -6.97
C ILE A 144 2.02 -13.21 -6.94
N LYS A 145 0.77 -13.64 -7.02
CA LYS A 145 -0.40 -12.75 -6.95
C LYS A 145 -0.49 -12.03 -5.60
N HIS A 146 -0.30 -12.76 -4.50
CA HIS A 146 -0.36 -12.20 -3.16
C HIS A 146 0.72 -11.16 -2.92
N THR A 147 1.99 -11.45 -3.21
CA THR A 147 3.04 -10.46 -2.99
C THR A 147 2.82 -9.20 -3.81
N TYR A 148 2.35 -9.33 -5.06
CA TYR A 148 2.02 -8.19 -5.90
C TYR A 148 0.92 -7.34 -5.25
N SER A 149 -0.23 -7.94 -4.89
CA SER A 149 -1.33 -7.23 -4.23
C SER A 149 -0.88 -6.56 -2.93
N ASN A 150 -0.11 -7.27 -2.11
CA ASN A 150 0.40 -6.80 -0.84
C ASN A 150 1.32 -5.57 -1.01
N ALA A 151 2.18 -5.56 -2.02
CA ALA A 151 3.02 -4.39 -2.31
C ALA A 151 2.15 -3.16 -2.68
N GLN A 152 1.11 -3.35 -3.50
CA GLN A 152 0.19 -2.27 -3.89
C GLN A 152 -0.60 -1.75 -2.68
N ASP A 153 -1.13 -2.65 -1.86
CA ASP A 153 -1.93 -2.33 -0.69
C ASP A 153 -1.11 -1.65 0.40
N ALA A 154 0.17 -1.98 0.53
CA ALA A 154 1.08 -1.29 1.43
C ALA A 154 1.23 0.19 1.06
N VAL A 155 1.37 0.52 -0.24
CA VAL A 155 1.43 1.92 -0.71
C VAL A 155 0.13 2.66 -0.45
N LYS A 156 -1.01 2.07 -0.82
CA LYS A 156 -2.35 2.67 -0.62
C LYS A 156 -2.61 2.96 0.86
N ALA A 157 -2.35 2.00 1.74
CA ALA A 157 -2.50 2.18 3.17
C ALA A 157 -1.51 3.24 3.72
N GLY A 158 -0.25 3.19 3.29
CA GLY A 158 0.77 4.14 3.73
C GLY A 158 0.48 5.59 3.32
N GLU A 159 -0.12 5.81 2.14
CA GLU A 159 -0.57 7.14 1.70
C GLU A 159 -1.58 7.77 2.68
N ILE A 160 -2.47 6.95 3.25
CA ILE A 160 -3.52 7.39 4.19
C ILE A 160 -2.95 7.52 5.61
N PHE A 161 -2.27 6.49 6.09
CA PHE A 161 -1.98 6.31 7.51
C PHE A 161 -0.54 6.63 7.92
N LYS A 162 0.39 6.65 6.95
CA LYS A 162 1.84 6.86 7.18
C LYS A 162 2.40 7.88 6.18
N LYS A 163 1.79 9.08 6.15
CA LYS A 163 2.09 10.15 5.17
C LYS A 163 3.59 10.48 5.03
N ASP A 164 4.35 10.34 6.11
CA ASP A 164 5.78 10.67 6.12
C ASP A 164 6.67 9.55 5.56
N ARG A 165 6.22 8.30 5.59
CA ARG A 165 7.01 7.14 5.17
C ARG A 165 7.05 7.00 3.64
N VAL A 166 8.25 6.73 3.14
CA VAL A 166 8.52 6.41 1.72
C VAL A 166 8.49 4.90 1.51
N ILE A 167 9.23 4.14 2.31
CA ILE A 167 9.27 2.67 2.27
C ILE A 167 8.18 2.08 3.16
N LEU A 168 7.38 1.17 2.59
CA LEU A 168 6.18 0.59 3.18
C LEU A 168 6.18 -0.93 2.98
N GLU A 169 6.61 -1.66 4.00
CA GLU A 169 6.48 -3.12 4.02
C GLU A 169 5.07 -3.54 4.38
N TYR A 170 4.52 -4.51 3.65
CA TYR A 170 3.16 -5.00 3.86
C TYR A 170 2.94 -5.52 5.28
N MET A 171 3.90 -6.23 5.88
CA MET A 171 3.77 -6.70 7.27
C MET A 171 3.46 -5.58 8.26
N GLY A 172 4.02 -4.38 8.06
CA GLY A 172 3.73 -3.21 8.90
C GLY A 172 2.43 -2.50 8.53
N MET A 173 1.89 -2.75 7.34
CA MET A 173 0.70 -2.12 6.78
C MET A 173 -0.53 -3.02 6.79
N GLU A 174 -0.40 -4.32 7.04
CA GLU A 174 -1.45 -5.33 6.86
C GLU A 174 -2.78 -4.94 7.53
N ILE A 175 -2.74 -4.60 8.82
CA ILE A 175 -3.93 -4.15 9.55
C ILE A 175 -4.54 -2.89 8.93
N TYR A 176 -3.70 -1.94 8.51
CA TYR A 176 -4.17 -0.73 7.84
C TYR A 176 -4.77 -1.01 6.46
N SER A 177 -4.20 -1.95 5.71
CA SER A 177 -4.70 -2.40 4.41
C SER A 177 -6.05 -3.11 4.57
N SER A 178 -6.21 -3.98 5.56
CA SER A 178 -7.50 -4.62 5.88
C SER A 178 -8.56 -3.60 6.30
N ILE A 179 -8.21 -2.63 7.14
CA ILE A 179 -9.11 -1.53 7.50
C ILE A 179 -9.51 -0.73 6.25
N ASN A 180 -8.54 -0.39 5.39
CA ASN A 180 -8.80 0.35 4.16
C ASN A 180 -9.81 -0.39 3.26
N GLN A 181 -9.59 -1.69 2.99
CA GLN A 181 -10.51 -2.49 2.20
C GLN A 181 -11.90 -2.58 2.83
N MET A 182 -11.98 -2.82 4.14
CA MET A 182 -13.26 -2.87 4.86
C MET A 182 -14.01 -1.53 4.76
N VAL A 183 -13.32 -0.40 4.91
CA VAL A 183 -13.96 0.92 4.87
C VAL A 183 -14.33 1.33 3.44
N VAL A 184 -13.53 1.00 2.43
CA VAL A 184 -13.90 1.25 1.02
C VAL A 184 -15.19 0.49 0.67
N ASN A 185 -15.34 -0.75 1.16
CA ASN A 185 -16.49 -1.59 0.83
C ASN A 185 -17.73 -1.32 1.71
N PHE A 186 -17.55 -0.95 2.97
CA PHE A 186 -18.62 -0.87 3.97
C PHE A 186 -18.66 0.43 4.79
N GLY A 187 -17.78 1.39 4.50
CA GLY A 187 -17.52 2.56 5.33
C GLY A 187 -18.71 3.47 5.55
N ASP A 188 -19.54 3.68 4.53
CA ASP A 188 -20.77 4.48 4.68
C ASP A 188 -21.71 3.83 5.71
N ARG A 189 -21.91 2.51 5.65
CA ARG A 189 -22.72 1.78 6.65
C ARG A 189 -22.11 1.86 8.05
N LEU A 190 -20.78 1.80 8.15
CA LEU A 190 -20.06 1.79 9.44
C LEU A 190 -20.05 3.16 10.13
N THR A 191 -20.02 4.26 9.37
CA THR A 191 -19.70 5.59 9.93
C THR A 191 -20.87 6.57 9.93
N ARG A 192 -21.83 6.42 9.02
CA ARG A 192 -22.85 7.44 8.71
C ARG A 192 -23.69 7.87 9.91
N THR A 193 -24.08 6.96 10.80
CA THR A 193 -24.93 7.28 11.95
C THR A 193 -24.23 8.25 12.90
N VAL A 194 -23.01 7.91 13.32
CA VAL A 194 -22.22 8.70 14.27
C VAL A 194 -21.72 9.99 13.60
N LEU A 195 -21.17 9.91 12.38
CA LEU A 195 -20.61 11.09 11.71
C LEU A 195 -21.65 12.17 11.39
N LYS A 196 -22.92 11.79 11.15
CA LYS A 196 -24.02 12.77 10.94
C LYS A 196 -24.44 13.50 12.21
N GLN A 197 -24.23 12.89 13.38
CA GLN A 197 -24.57 13.48 14.68
C GLN A 197 -23.45 14.40 15.20
N LEU A 198 -22.24 14.31 14.65
CA LEU A 198 -21.12 15.16 15.02
C LEU A 198 -21.05 16.40 14.13
N GLY A 199 -20.86 17.56 14.74
CA GLY A 199 -20.47 18.78 14.05
C GLY A 199 -19.00 18.76 13.63
N GLU A 200 -18.59 19.78 12.88
CA GLU A 200 -17.21 19.87 12.39
C GLU A 200 -16.20 20.12 13.52
N THR A 201 -16.60 20.84 14.56
CA THR A 201 -15.76 21.06 15.75
C THR A 201 -15.49 19.75 16.48
N GLU A 202 -16.52 18.95 16.74
CA GLU A 202 -16.41 17.66 17.42
C GLU A 202 -15.55 16.69 16.59
N LYS A 203 -15.80 16.59 15.28
CA LYS A 203 -14.96 15.77 14.38
C LYS A 203 -13.50 16.22 14.42
N ARG A 204 -13.24 17.53 14.42
CA ARG A 204 -11.88 18.09 14.47
C ARG A 204 -11.19 17.79 15.79
N VAL A 205 -11.86 18.01 16.91
CA VAL A 205 -11.33 17.73 18.26
C VAL A 205 -11.07 16.24 18.41
N LEU A 206 -12.04 15.38 18.09
CA LEU A 206 -11.92 13.93 18.21
C LEU A 206 -10.81 13.36 17.32
N ALA A 207 -10.68 13.83 16.07
CA ALA A 207 -9.58 13.43 15.18
C ALA A 207 -8.21 13.78 15.75
N LYS A 208 -8.10 14.92 16.43
CA LYS A 208 -6.85 15.41 17.01
C LYS A 208 -6.54 14.73 18.34
N TYR A 209 -7.55 14.52 19.17
CA TYR A 209 -7.49 13.76 20.41
C TYR A 209 -6.82 12.40 20.21
N TYR A 210 -7.29 11.61 19.23
CA TYR A 210 -6.66 10.33 18.91
C TYR A 210 -5.25 10.45 18.34
N LYS A 211 -4.94 11.51 17.59
CA LYS A 211 -3.56 11.78 17.13
C LYS A 211 -2.62 12.12 18.28
N CYS A 212 -3.13 12.72 19.35
CA CYS A 212 -2.38 13.08 20.55
C CYS A 212 -2.41 11.97 21.61
N LYS A 213 -2.75 10.73 21.22
CA LYS A 213 -2.82 9.57 22.12
C LYS A 213 -3.74 9.81 23.32
N GLU A 214 -4.87 10.47 23.06
CA GLU A 214 -5.91 10.72 24.07
C GLU A 214 -5.46 11.69 25.18
N ASP A 215 -4.42 12.50 24.91
CA ASP A 215 -3.93 13.55 25.79
C ASP A 215 -4.68 14.87 25.54
N ILE A 216 -5.40 15.36 26.55
CA ILE A 216 -6.21 16.58 26.47
C ILE A 216 -5.33 17.83 26.31
N ALA A 217 -4.25 17.94 27.08
CA ALA A 217 -3.38 19.12 27.10
C ALA A 217 -2.68 19.28 25.75
N GLU A 218 -2.14 18.19 25.21
CA GLU A 218 -1.50 18.18 23.90
C GLU A 218 -2.51 18.43 22.77
N THR A 219 -3.73 17.90 22.89
CA THR A 219 -4.81 18.17 21.94
C THR A 219 -5.18 19.65 21.92
N ALA A 220 -5.37 20.26 23.10
CA ALA A 220 -5.68 21.66 23.27
C ALA A 220 -4.57 22.54 22.67
N ARG A 221 -3.32 22.25 23.03
CA ARG A 221 -2.13 22.94 22.49
C ARG A 221 -2.06 22.88 20.97
N GLN A 222 -2.23 21.70 20.38
CA GLN A 222 -2.15 21.54 18.93
C GLN A 222 -3.39 22.06 18.17
N LEU A 223 -4.49 22.37 18.84
CA LEU A 223 -5.69 22.99 18.25
C LEU A 223 -5.77 24.51 18.52
N GLY A 224 -4.94 25.06 19.41
CA GLY A 224 -5.09 26.44 19.87
C GLY A 224 -6.37 26.65 20.67
N MET A 225 -6.79 25.64 21.44
CA MET A 225 -7.97 25.63 22.30
C MET A 225 -7.55 25.57 23.77
N SER A 226 -8.45 25.89 24.70
CA SER A 226 -8.23 25.54 26.11
C SER A 226 -8.50 24.05 26.35
N GLU A 227 -7.96 23.49 27.44
CA GLU A 227 -8.29 22.10 27.83
C GLU A 227 -9.78 21.93 28.13
N ASP A 228 -10.43 22.97 28.67
CA ASP A 228 -11.86 22.93 28.97
C ASP A 228 -12.72 22.97 27.71
N ASP A 229 -12.28 23.66 26.65
CA ASP A 229 -12.95 23.59 25.34
C ASP A 229 -12.85 22.19 24.73
N VAL A 230 -11.69 21.53 24.88
CA VAL A 230 -11.50 20.14 24.43
C VAL A 230 -12.43 19.21 25.20
N LYS A 231 -12.44 19.28 26.55
CA LYS A 231 -13.35 18.49 27.40
C LYS A 231 -14.81 18.73 27.05
N THR A 232 -15.18 19.99 26.81
CA THR A 232 -16.54 20.37 26.42
C THR A 232 -16.92 19.73 25.09
N SER A 233 -16.04 19.78 24.09
CA SER A 233 -16.29 19.16 22.78
C SER A 233 -16.38 17.63 22.87
N LEU A 234 -15.54 16.98 23.68
CA LEU A 234 -15.64 15.53 23.93
C LEU A 234 -16.94 15.17 24.66
N ASN A 235 -17.41 16.01 25.58
CA ASN A 235 -18.73 15.82 26.21
C ASN A 235 -19.88 16.02 25.20
N MET A 236 -19.75 16.93 24.24
CA MET A 236 -20.74 17.09 23.16
C MET A 236 -20.77 15.85 22.24
N VAL A 237 -19.62 15.20 21.98
CA VAL A 237 -19.59 13.90 21.28
C VAL A 237 -20.48 12.89 22.00
N ARG A 238 -20.34 12.77 23.33
CA ARG A 238 -21.16 11.88 24.15
C ARG A 238 -22.64 12.24 24.10
N ILE A 239 -23.00 13.52 24.27
CA ILE A 239 -24.39 13.97 24.25
C ILE A 239 -25.05 13.67 22.89
N ASN A 240 -24.34 13.91 21.78
CA ASN A 240 -24.92 13.81 20.45
C ASN A 240 -24.97 12.36 19.91
N THR A 241 -24.03 11.51 20.34
CA THR A 241 -23.89 10.15 19.79
C THR A 241 -24.22 9.04 20.77
N GLY A 242 -24.23 9.35 22.07
CA GLY A 242 -24.30 8.37 23.14
C GLY A 242 -22.97 7.68 23.47
N LEU A 243 -21.88 7.96 22.72
CA LEU A 243 -20.58 7.31 22.86
C LEU A 243 -19.63 8.14 23.73
N ASP A 244 -19.07 7.54 24.78
CA ASP A 244 -18.12 8.21 25.68
C ASP A 244 -16.67 7.81 25.38
N VAL A 245 -15.77 8.79 25.21
CA VAL A 245 -14.33 8.54 25.02
C VAL A 245 -13.64 7.96 26.25
N ASN A 246 -14.27 8.04 27.43
CA ASN A 246 -13.75 7.43 28.65
C ASN A 246 -14.23 5.98 28.85
N ASP A 247 -15.25 5.54 28.10
CA ASP A 247 -15.62 4.13 28.04
C ASP A 247 -14.75 3.42 26.99
N THR A 248 -14.22 2.25 27.33
CA THR A 248 -13.25 1.57 26.47
C THR A 248 -13.85 1.11 25.15
N GLU A 249 -15.08 0.60 25.16
CA GLU A 249 -15.74 0.07 23.96
C GLU A 249 -16.18 1.22 23.04
N ASP A 250 -16.75 2.26 23.61
CA ASP A 250 -17.20 3.44 22.86
C ASP A 250 -16.02 4.23 22.31
N ASN A 251 -14.95 4.37 23.08
CA ASN A 251 -13.71 4.99 22.61
C ASN A 251 -13.12 4.24 21.41
N PHE A 252 -13.15 2.91 21.43
CA PHE A 252 -12.74 2.10 20.28
C PHE A 252 -13.64 2.38 19.05
N LYS A 253 -14.96 2.39 19.21
CA LYS A 253 -15.92 2.70 18.11
C LYS A 253 -15.64 4.07 17.51
N LEU A 254 -15.50 5.09 18.36
CA LEU A 254 -15.21 6.47 17.95
C LEU A 254 -13.86 6.56 17.22
N HIS A 255 -12.80 5.96 17.76
CA HIS A 255 -11.49 5.96 17.11
C HIS A 255 -11.55 5.27 15.75
N PHE A 256 -12.19 4.10 15.68
CA PHE A 256 -12.38 3.38 14.42
C PHE A 256 -13.15 4.21 13.38
N ILE A 257 -14.22 4.90 13.80
CA ILE A 257 -14.98 5.80 12.92
C ILE A 257 -14.11 6.95 12.41
N MET A 258 -13.23 7.51 13.24
CA MET A 258 -12.30 8.56 12.81
C MET A 258 -11.22 8.04 11.84
N ILE A 259 -10.81 6.77 11.97
CA ILE A 259 -9.94 6.10 11.00
C ILE A 259 -10.68 5.90 9.69
N ALA A 260 -11.91 5.40 9.74
CA ALA A 260 -12.73 5.16 8.56
C ALA A 260 -13.05 6.46 7.80
N LYS A 261 -13.32 7.56 8.52
CA LYS A 261 -13.48 8.90 7.92
C LYS A 261 -12.27 9.29 7.06
N LYS A 262 -11.04 9.06 7.53
CA LYS A 262 -9.82 9.38 6.76
C LYS A 262 -9.71 8.57 5.47
N VAL A 263 -10.14 7.32 5.49
CA VAL A 263 -10.16 6.46 4.28
C VAL A 263 -11.17 6.98 3.28
N LEU A 264 -12.40 7.28 3.72
CA LEU A 264 -13.46 7.81 2.86
C LEU A 264 -13.07 9.15 2.22
N GLU A 265 -12.48 10.06 2.99
CA GLU A 265 -11.97 11.34 2.47
C GLU A 265 -10.87 11.14 1.41
N ASN A 266 -10.00 10.15 1.61
CA ASN A 266 -8.95 9.83 0.65
C ASN A 266 -9.52 9.25 -0.65
N ASP A 267 -10.52 8.35 -0.54
CA ASP A 267 -11.20 7.76 -1.69
C ASP A 267 -11.96 8.83 -2.51
N GLU A 268 -12.65 9.75 -1.85
CA GLU A 268 -13.27 10.91 -2.50
C GLU A 268 -12.25 11.82 -3.20
N ARG A 269 -11.09 12.06 -2.57
CA ARG A 269 -10.00 12.85 -3.19
C ARG A 269 -9.49 12.19 -4.47
N ILE A 270 -9.27 10.87 -4.46
CA ILE A 270 -8.82 10.13 -5.64
C ILE A 270 -9.87 10.22 -6.75
N LYS A 271 -11.15 10.04 -6.43
CA LYS A 271 -12.26 10.11 -7.41
C LYS A 271 -12.42 11.48 -8.06
N LYS A 272 -12.10 12.58 -7.35
CA LYS A 272 -12.19 13.96 -7.89
C LYS A 272 -11.06 14.31 -8.85
N ASN A 273 -9.91 13.65 -8.73
CA ASN A 273 -8.69 13.97 -9.48
C ASN A 273 -8.40 12.99 -10.63
N ARG A 274 -9.24 11.96 -10.80
CA ARG A 274 -9.26 11.05 -11.95
C ARG A 274 -10.29 11.53 -12.96
#